data_AF-A0A959ZKL8-F1
#
_entry.id   AF-A0A959ZKL8-F1
#
_cell.length_a   1.000
_cell.length_b   1.000
_cell.length_c   1.000
_cell.angle_alpha   90.00
_cell.angle_beta   90.00
_cell.angle_gamma   90.00
#
_symmetry.space_group_name_H-M   'P 1'
#
loop_
_entity.id
_entity.type
_entity.pdbx_description
1 polymer ?
#
loop_
_entity_poly.entity_id
_entity_poly.type
_entity_poly.pdbx_seq_one_letter_code
_entity_poly.pdbx_strand_id
1 'polypeptide(L)'
;MIIQRVEQFEWLSNSYLVCDSEGGTGVLIDGNGVIEPLLERVDREGITLTHILLTHEHWDHVVDLREVADRYGVPILASQKTADLVDFKVDEIVEDGDETISGGLTIKWIATPGHSDGHMALLINGTDVITADVIFKGTVGGTVAPGESGFPELKSSIMDRLMTLPPETRIHPGHREPSTVGEEWENNPFIRVWRGLDQEGSEPCEVNNFGSATLILWAPDYDGTNKAWIRLPDGEDKITGGSQILSRG
;
A
#
# COMPACT_ATOMS: atom_id res chain seq x y z
N MET A 1 -20.92 -6.52 -0.71
CA MET A 1 -19.70 -5.78 -1.06
C MET A 1 -19.10 -6.37 -2.33
N ILE A 2 -18.67 -5.51 -3.25
CA ILE A 2 -17.98 -5.84 -4.50
C ILE A 2 -16.69 -5.02 -4.50
N ILE A 3 -15.55 -5.67 -4.78
CA ILE A 3 -14.27 -4.99 -4.98
C ILE A 3 -13.84 -5.30 -6.41
N GLN A 4 -13.64 -4.25 -7.19
CA GLN A 4 -13.03 -4.33 -8.51
C GLN A 4 -11.68 -3.63 -8.51
N ARG A 5 -10.72 -4.23 -9.20
CA ARG A 5 -9.35 -3.75 -9.34
C ARG A 5 -9.07 -3.49 -10.82
N VAL A 6 -8.32 -2.43 -11.11
CA VAL A 6 -7.62 -2.25 -12.38
C VAL A 6 -6.13 -2.07 -12.11
N GLU A 7 -5.29 -2.77 -12.86
CA GLU A 7 -3.84 -2.73 -12.73
C GLU A 7 -3.25 -1.93 -13.91
N GLN A 8 -2.38 -0.96 -13.63
CA GLN A 8 -1.59 -0.27 -14.63
C GLN A 8 -0.38 -1.15 -14.99
N PHE A 9 -0.21 -1.51 -16.27
CA PHE A 9 0.76 -2.54 -16.67
C PHE A 9 2.25 -2.15 -16.56
N GLU A 10 2.58 -0.86 -16.69
CA GLU A 10 3.95 -0.33 -16.62
C GLU A 10 4.45 -0.14 -15.17
N TRP A 11 3.58 0.32 -14.26
CA TRP A 11 3.91 0.54 -12.83
C TRP A 11 3.46 -0.61 -11.94
N LEU A 12 2.57 -1.46 -12.46
CA LEU A 12 1.94 -2.56 -11.75
C LEU A 12 1.05 -2.11 -10.59
N SER A 13 0.72 -0.81 -10.52
CA SER A 13 -0.08 -0.21 -9.45
C SER A 13 -1.57 -0.45 -9.69
N ASN A 14 -2.32 -0.57 -8.60
CA ASN A 14 -3.71 -0.93 -8.55
C ASN A 14 -4.54 0.25 -8.07
N SER A 15 -5.65 0.47 -8.74
CA SER A 15 -6.76 1.27 -8.21
C SER A 15 -7.97 0.38 -7.98
N TYR A 16 -8.77 0.74 -6.98
CA TYR A 16 -9.91 -0.06 -6.55
C TYR A 16 -11.22 0.73 -6.58
N LEU A 17 -12.27 0.09 -7.09
CA LEU A 17 -13.65 0.50 -6.87
C LEU A 17 -14.29 -0.48 -5.87
N VAL A 18 -14.76 0.05 -4.75
CA VAL A 18 -15.42 -0.74 -3.70
C VAL A 18 -16.87 -0.29 -3.58
N CYS A 19 -17.81 -1.22 -3.77
CA CYS A 19 -19.24 -0.96 -3.70
C CYS A 19 -19.92 -1.81 -2.62
N ASP A 20 -20.96 -1.29 -1.97
CA ASP A 20 -21.77 -2.07 -1.04
C ASP A 20 -22.56 -3.20 -1.73
N SER A 21 -23.13 -2.92 -2.90
CA SER A 21 -23.89 -3.82 -3.77
C SER A 21 -23.82 -3.42 -5.25
N GLU A 22 -24.35 -4.26 -6.13
CA GLU A 22 -24.47 -3.95 -7.56
C GLU A 22 -25.38 -2.73 -7.79
N GLY A 23 -24.87 -1.72 -8.51
CA GLY A 23 -25.56 -0.43 -8.71
C GLY A 23 -25.82 0.38 -7.44
N GLY A 24 -25.13 0.06 -6.33
CA GLY A 24 -25.30 0.70 -5.04
C GLY A 24 -24.41 1.94 -4.85
N THR A 25 -23.85 2.06 -3.65
CA THR A 25 -22.93 3.14 -3.26
C THR A 25 -21.50 2.61 -3.25
N GLY A 26 -20.53 3.44 -3.62
CA GLY A 26 -19.12 3.03 -3.59
C GLY A 26 -18.13 4.15 -3.33
N VAL A 27 -16.87 3.74 -3.20
CA VAL A 27 -15.70 4.61 -3.13
C VAL A 27 -14.67 4.16 -4.15
N LEU A 28 -13.89 5.11 -4.64
CA LEU A 28 -12.68 4.84 -5.41
C LEU A 28 -11.50 4.97 -4.46
N ILE A 29 -10.53 4.06 -4.55
CA ILE A 29 -9.34 4.04 -3.71
C ILE A 29 -8.12 4.05 -4.62
N ASP A 30 -7.29 5.08 -4.45
CA ASP A 30 -6.11 5.42 -5.26
C ASP A 30 -6.40 5.59 -6.77
N GLY A 31 -5.56 6.36 -7.44
CA GLY A 31 -5.52 6.52 -8.90
C GLY A 31 -4.27 5.87 -9.47
N ASN A 32 -4.28 5.49 -10.73
CA ASN A 32 -3.10 4.86 -11.35
C ASN A 32 -2.95 5.18 -12.84
N GLY A 33 -3.69 6.15 -13.39
CA GLY A 33 -3.56 6.54 -14.80
C GLY A 33 -4.38 5.71 -15.77
N VAL A 34 -5.03 4.62 -15.30
CA VAL A 34 -5.85 3.71 -16.12
C VAL A 34 -7.17 3.35 -15.44
N ILE A 35 -7.71 4.27 -14.64
CA ILE A 35 -8.93 4.05 -13.84
C ILE A 35 -10.23 4.08 -14.64
N GLU A 36 -10.20 4.46 -15.92
CA GLU A 36 -11.39 4.58 -16.76
C GLU A 36 -12.29 3.32 -16.76
N PRO A 37 -11.79 2.06 -16.79
CA PRO A 37 -12.65 0.88 -16.70
C PRO A 37 -13.46 0.79 -15.40
N LEU A 38 -12.97 1.39 -14.30
CA LEU A 38 -13.71 1.52 -13.05
C LEU A 38 -14.81 2.59 -13.18
N LEU A 39 -14.49 3.73 -13.80
CA LEU A 39 -15.43 4.85 -14.02
C LEU A 39 -16.54 4.47 -15.01
N GLU A 40 -16.22 3.77 -16.09
CA GLU A 40 -17.20 3.20 -17.03
C GLU A 40 -18.19 2.28 -16.32
N ARG A 41 -17.73 1.53 -15.30
CA ARG A 41 -18.63 0.72 -14.48
C ARG A 41 -19.51 1.58 -13.60
N VAL A 42 -18.95 2.61 -12.95
CA VAL A 42 -19.72 3.56 -12.14
C VAL A 42 -20.89 4.11 -12.96
N ASP A 43 -20.60 4.59 -14.17
CA ASP A 43 -21.60 5.18 -15.07
C ASP A 43 -22.61 4.15 -15.58
N ARG A 44 -22.14 2.96 -16.00
CA ARG A 44 -23.00 1.90 -16.55
C ARG A 44 -23.97 1.31 -15.53
N GLU A 45 -23.51 1.08 -14.30
CA GLU A 45 -24.29 0.44 -13.24
C GLU A 45 -25.06 1.46 -12.38
N GLY A 46 -24.84 2.77 -12.59
CA GLY A 46 -25.48 3.82 -11.81
C GLY A 46 -25.00 3.84 -10.36
N ILE A 47 -23.73 3.49 -10.12
CA ILE A 47 -23.13 3.48 -8.79
C ILE A 47 -23.03 4.92 -8.29
N THR A 48 -23.49 5.18 -7.06
CA THR A 48 -23.28 6.46 -6.40
C THR A 48 -21.89 6.48 -5.77
N LEU A 49 -20.93 7.11 -6.45
CA LEU A 49 -19.62 7.37 -5.86
C LEU A 49 -19.78 8.44 -4.78
N THR A 50 -19.25 8.20 -3.58
CA THR A 50 -19.37 9.15 -2.46
C THR A 50 -18.05 9.81 -2.07
N HIS A 51 -16.94 9.10 -2.22
CA HIS A 51 -15.61 9.56 -1.82
C HIS A 51 -14.55 8.95 -2.73
N ILE A 52 -13.42 9.64 -2.83
CA ILE A 52 -12.14 9.07 -3.24
C ILE A 52 -11.28 8.99 -1.98
N LEU A 53 -10.71 7.82 -1.70
CA LEU A 53 -9.84 7.59 -0.56
C LEU A 53 -8.41 7.44 -1.08
N LEU A 54 -7.49 8.24 -0.56
CA LEU A 54 -6.07 8.20 -0.95
C LEU A 54 -5.24 7.59 0.17
N THR A 55 -4.49 6.55 -0.14
CA THR A 55 -3.64 5.84 0.83
C THR A 55 -2.36 6.60 1.13
N HIS A 56 -1.66 7.11 0.12
CA HIS A 56 -0.40 7.85 0.22
C HIS A 56 -0.08 8.65 -1.05
N GLU A 57 0.96 9.48 -1.00
CA GLU A 57 1.25 10.56 -1.97
C GLU A 57 1.99 10.14 -3.25
N HIS A 58 2.35 8.87 -3.41
CA HIS A 58 3.16 8.45 -4.56
C HIS A 58 2.40 8.64 -5.88
N TRP A 59 3.16 9.02 -6.91
CA TRP A 59 2.60 9.47 -8.19
C TRP A 59 1.63 8.47 -8.82
N ASP A 60 2.00 7.20 -8.80
CA ASP A 60 1.25 6.08 -9.34
C ASP A 60 0.06 5.64 -8.49
N HIS A 61 -0.22 6.37 -7.39
CA HIS A 61 -1.40 6.30 -6.52
C HIS A 61 -2.27 7.56 -6.55
N VAL A 62 -1.75 8.70 -7.05
CA VAL A 62 -2.46 9.99 -7.02
C VAL A 62 -2.93 10.49 -8.38
N VAL A 63 -2.32 9.97 -9.45
CA VAL A 63 -2.61 10.41 -10.83
C VAL A 63 -4.12 10.31 -11.14
N ASP A 64 -4.63 11.32 -11.85
CA ASP A 64 -6.03 11.53 -12.23
C ASP A 64 -7.04 11.78 -11.10
N LEU A 65 -6.67 11.64 -9.82
CA LEU A 65 -7.64 11.69 -8.72
C LEU A 65 -8.41 13.01 -8.63
N ARG A 66 -7.74 14.14 -8.82
CA ARG A 66 -8.41 15.46 -8.76
C ARG A 66 -9.42 15.65 -9.89
N GLU A 67 -9.08 15.21 -11.11
CA GLU A 67 -9.99 15.27 -12.25
C GLU A 67 -11.23 14.40 -12.02
N VAL A 68 -11.03 13.19 -11.47
CA VAL A 68 -12.13 12.27 -11.16
C VAL A 68 -13.02 12.83 -10.06
N ALA A 69 -12.42 13.37 -9.00
CA ALA A 69 -13.14 13.98 -7.90
C ALA A 69 -14.05 15.11 -8.40
N ASP A 70 -13.54 15.94 -9.31
CA ASP A 70 -14.29 17.04 -9.92
C ASP A 70 -15.39 16.54 -10.88
N ARG A 71 -15.11 15.48 -11.67
CA ARG A 71 -16.09 14.83 -12.57
C ARG A 71 -17.31 14.31 -11.81
N TYR A 72 -17.09 13.67 -10.66
CA TYR A 72 -18.15 13.05 -9.86
C TYR A 72 -18.67 13.96 -8.73
N GLY A 73 -18.01 15.08 -8.46
CA GLY A 73 -18.38 16.01 -7.40
C GLY A 73 -18.22 15.40 -5.99
N VAL A 74 -17.17 14.59 -5.79
CA VAL A 74 -16.90 13.86 -4.54
C VAL A 74 -15.62 14.36 -3.87
N PRO A 75 -15.53 14.35 -2.53
CA PRO A 75 -14.32 14.73 -1.82
C PRO A 75 -13.21 13.68 -1.94
N ILE A 76 -11.96 14.14 -1.93
CA ILE A 76 -10.78 13.30 -1.69
C ILE A 76 -10.45 13.33 -0.19
N LEU A 77 -10.33 12.14 0.40
CA LEU A 77 -9.95 11.93 1.80
C LEU A 77 -8.52 11.38 1.88
N ALA A 78 -7.69 11.94 2.74
CA ALA A 78 -6.34 11.45 3.01
C ALA A 78 -5.85 11.89 4.40
N SER A 79 -4.73 11.33 4.87
CA SER A 79 -4.07 11.83 6.07
C SER A 79 -3.52 13.26 5.85
N GLN A 80 -3.30 14.01 6.94
CA GLN A 80 -2.70 15.35 6.83
C GLN A 80 -1.31 15.30 6.16
N LYS A 81 -0.50 14.30 6.52
CA LYS A 81 0.85 14.13 5.97
C LYS A 81 0.82 13.86 4.48
N THR A 82 -0.11 13.02 4.01
CA THR A 82 -0.33 12.80 2.57
C THR A 82 -0.80 14.09 1.89
N ALA A 83 -1.75 14.80 2.50
CA ALA A 83 -2.28 16.06 1.97
C ALA A 83 -1.21 17.15 1.81
N ASP A 84 -0.21 17.18 2.69
CA ASP A 84 0.89 18.15 2.65
C ASP A 84 1.88 17.90 1.49
N LEU A 85 1.87 16.69 0.90
CA LEU A 85 2.83 16.26 -0.12
C LEU A 85 2.24 16.17 -1.54
N VAL A 86 0.92 16.12 -1.68
CA VAL A 86 0.25 16.14 -2.99
C VAL A 86 0.10 17.57 -3.53
N ASP A 87 0.03 17.71 -4.85
CA ASP A 87 -0.05 19.01 -5.54
C ASP A 87 -1.49 19.49 -5.81
N PHE A 88 -2.48 18.76 -5.29
CA PHE A 88 -3.90 19.11 -5.34
C PHE A 88 -4.52 19.18 -3.94
N LYS A 89 -5.70 19.78 -3.87
CA LYS A 89 -6.46 19.88 -2.61
C LYS A 89 -7.02 18.50 -2.22
N VAL A 90 -6.63 18.03 -1.04
CA VAL A 90 -7.39 17.04 -0.25
C VAL A 90 -8.55 17.76 0.44
N ASP A 91 -9.75 17.23 0.30
CA ASP A 91 -10.98 17.91 0.74
C ASP A 91 -11.27 17.66 2.23
N GLU A 92 -10.93 16.48 2.73
CA GLU A 92 -11.15 16.06 4.11
C GLU A 92 -9.94 15.29 4.64
N ILE A 93 -9.56 15.62 5.88
CA ILE A 93 -8.43 14.99 6.57
C ILE A 93 -8.96 13.89 7.48
N VAL A 94 -8.28 12.75 7.50
CA VAL A 94 -8.59 11.59 8.35
C VAL A 94 -7.40 11.22 9.23
N GLU A 95 -7.70 10.66 10.41
CA GLU A 95 -6.74 10.22 11.41
C GLU A 95 -6.79 8.68 11.62
N ASP A 96 -5.81 8.14 12.37
CA ASP A 96 -5.79 6.72 12.73
C ASP A 96 -7.07 6.34 13.49
N GLY A 97 -7.77 5.31 13.00
CA GLY A 97 -8.97 4.80 13.63
C GLY A 97 -10.28 5.48 13.20
N ASP A 98 -10.24 6.52 12.38
CA ASP A 98 -11.44 7.10 11.79
C ASP A 98 -12.19 6.11 10.91
N GLU A 99 -13.49 6.36 10.71
CA GLU A 99 -14.36 5.56 9.87
C GLU A 99 -15.04 6.42 8.80
N THR A 100 -14.95 5.99 7.54
CA THR A 100 -15.72 6.54 6.42
C THR A 100 -16.87 5.59 6.10
N ILE A 101 -18.08 6.13 6.01
CA ILE A 101 -19.29 5.38 5.65
C ILE A 101 -19.70 5.73 4.22
N SER A 102 -19.94 4.69 3.41
CA SER A 102 -20.43 4.82 2.03
C SER A 102 -21.49 3.76 1.77
N GLY A 103 -22.76 4.13 1.86
CA GLY A 103 -23.88 3.19 1.80
C GLY A 103 -23.75 2.11 2.88
N GLY A 104 -23.70 0.84 2.47
CA GLY A 104 -23.46 -0.30 3.35
C GLY A 104 -21.98 -0.61 3.67
N LEU A 105 -21.04 0.24 3.27
CA LEU A 105 -19.61 0.09 3.59
C LEU A 105 -19.24 0.85 4.87
N THR A 106 -18.48 0.19 5.73
CA THR A 106 -17.73 0.82 6.84
C THR A 106 -16.24 0.64 6.56
N ILE A 107 -15.53 1.75 6.39
CA ILE A 107 -14.12 1.75 6.00
C ILE A 107 -13.33 2.39 7.13
N LYS A 108 -12.55 1.58 7.86
CA LYS A 108 -11.71 2.04 8.94
C LYS A 108 -10.32 2.40 8.42
N TRP A 109 -9.87 3.61 8.74
CA TRP A 109 -8.53 4.09 8.47
C TRP A 109 -7.55 3.55 9.50
N ILE A 110 -6.42 3.01 9.03
CA ILE A 110 -5.36 2.46 9.89
C ILE A 110 -4.05 3.10 9.47
N ALA A 111 -3.47 3.92 10.35
CA ALA A 111 -2.16 4.51 10.10
C ALA A 111 -1.13 3.39 9.99
N THR A 112 -0.43 3.37 8.85
CA THR A 112 0.58 2.37 8.51
C THR A 112 1.81 3.06 7.92
N PRO A 113 2.45 3.99 8.66
CA PRO A 113 3.61 4.69 8.15
C PRO A 113 4.79 3.74 7.93
N GLY A 114 5.73 4.16 7.09
CA GLY A 114 6.97 3.44 6.82
C GLY A 114 7.39 3.62 5.37
N HIS A 115 6.56 3.14 4.43
CA HIS A 115 6.76 3.38 3.00
C HIS A 115 6.60 4.85 2.64
N SER A 116 5.56 5.47 3.21
CA SER A 116 5.34 6.91 3.31
C SER A 116 4.95 7.21 4.75
N ASP A 117 5.33 8.38 5.26
CA ASP A 117 5.00 8.85 6.62
C ASP A 117 3.49 9.10 6.81
N GLY A 118 2.77 9.41 5.72
CA GLY A 118 1.33 9.64 5.71
C GLY A 118 0.48 8.42 5.36
N HIS A 119 1.11 7.26 5.16
CA HIS A 119 0.46 6.09 4.60
C HIS A 119 -0.68 5.53 5.49
N MET A 120 -1.82 5.23 4.85
CA MET A 120 -3.01 4.67 5.48
C MET A 120 -3.45 3.38 4.79
N ALA A 121 -3.73 2.35 5.58
CA ALA A 121 -4.45 1.15 5.13
C ALA A 121 -5.94 1.31 5.42
N LEU A 122 -6.78 0.64 4.62
CA LEU A 122 -8.24 0.80 4.66
C LEU A 122 -8.90 -0.54 4.91
N LEU A 123 -9.38 -0.79 6.14
CA LEU A 123 -10.09 -2.01 6.51
C LEU A 123 -11.59 -1.83 6.22
N ILE A 124 -12.09 -2.58 5.25
CA ILE A 124 -13.45 -2.50 4.75
C ILE A 124 -14.28 -3.64 5.36
N ASN A 125 -15.34 -3.27 6.08
CA ASN A 125 -16.29 -4.18 6.73
C ASN A 125 -15.65 -5.25 7.64
N GLY A 126 -14.40 -5.04 8.07
CA GLY A 126 -13.64 -5.99 8.89
C GLY A 126 -13.12 -7.23 8.16
N THR A 127 -13.32 -7.37 6.85
CA THR A 127 -12.99 -8.60 6.10
C THR A 127 -11.94 -8.42 5.01
N ASP A 128 -11.81 -7.23 4.46
CA ASP A 128 -10.89 -6.91 3.36
C ASP A 128 -10.10 -5.66 3.73
N VAL A 129 -8.79 -5.63 3.47
CA VAL A 129 -7.94 -4.48 3.76
C VAL A 129 -7.19 -4.05 2.50
N ILE A 130 -7.32 -2.77 2.12
CA ILE A 130 -6.43 -2.17 1.13
C ILE A 130 -5.15 -1.79 1.86
N THR A 131 -4.02 -2.38 1.46
CA THR A 131 -2.73 -2.15 2.12
C THR A 131 -1.80 -1.25 1.35
N ALA A 132 -2.18 -0.84 0.13
CA ALA A 132 -1.32 -0.08 -0.77
C ALA A 132 0.13 -0.61 -0.71
N ASP A 133 1.08 0.22 -0.31
CA ASP A 133 2.49 -0.06 -0.52
C ASP A 133 3.25 -0.50 0.73
N VAL A 134 2.55 -0.79 1.84
CA VAL A 134 3.20 -1.36 3.03
C VAL A 134 3.38 -2.87 2.96
N ILE A 135 2.39 -3.62 2.45
CA ILE A 135 2.51 -5.07 2.29
C ILE A 135 1.90 -5.53 0.96
N PHE A 136 2.64 -6.42 0.30
CA PHE A 136 2.29 -7.03 -0.97
C PHE A 136 2.27 -8.56 -0.80
N LYS A 137 1.80 -9.27 -1.83
CA LYS A 137 1.89 -10.72 -1.86
C LYS A 137 3.35 -11.20 -1.85
N GLY A 138 3.80 -11.75 -0.73
CA GLY A 138 5.12 -12.34 -0.56
C GLY A 138 6.28 -11.36 -0.42
N THR A 139 6.02 -10.05 -0.23
CA THR A 139 7.04 -9.01 -0.04
C THR A 139 6.45 -7.81 0.71
N VAL A 140 7.23 -6.75 0.95
CA VAL A 140 6.82 -5.57 1.73
C VAL A 140 7.24 -4.27 1.04
N GLY A 141 6.73 -3.14 1.53
CA GLY A 141 7.12 -1.80 1.09
C GLY A 141 8.62 -1.52 1.15
N GLY A 142 9.09 -0.64 0.27
CA GLY A 142 10.43 -0.05 0.38
C GLY A 142 10.46 1.13 1.34
N THR A 143 11.63 1.46 1.90
CA THR A 143 11.84 2.54 2.88
C THR A 143 13.01 3.44 2.46
N VAL A 144 13.05 3.76 1.17
CA VAL A 144 14.11 4.60 0.57
C VAL A 144 13.55 5.65 -0.40
N ALA A 145 12.24 5.63 -0.63
CA ALA A 145 11.58 6.63 -1.45
C ALA A 145 11.44 7.96 -0.67
N PRO A 146 11.39 9.11 -1.35
CA PRO A 146 11.07 10.37 -0.68
C PRO A 146 9.74 10.27 0.07
N GLY A 147 9.66 10.84 1.28
CA GLY A 147 8.45 10.80 2.11
C GLY A 147 8.35 9.60 3.06
N GLU A 148 9.28 8.64 2.97
CA GLU A 148 9.36 7.47 3.87
C GLU A 148 9.65 7.86 5.34
N SER A 149 9.16 7.04 6.28
CA SER A 149 9.42 7.21 7.73
C SER A 149 10.28 6.11 8.34
N GLY A 150 10.79 5.18 7.52
CA GLY A 150 11.81 4.22 7.91
C GLY A 150 11.31 2.80 8.08
N PHE A 151 12.28 1.88 8.07
CA PHE A 151 12.10 0.47 8.38
C PHE A 151 11.43 0.19 9.73
N PRO A 152 11.77 0.87 10.85
CA PRO A 152 11.15 0.58 12.14
C PRO A 152 9.63 0.78 12.11
N GLU A 153 9.17 1.86 11.48
CA GLU A 153 7.74 2.16 11.35
C GLU A 153 7.06 1.20 10.38
N LEU A 154 7.66 0.92 9.21
CA LEU A 154 7.12 -0.07 8.26
C LEU A 154 6.91 -1.43 8.94
N LYS A 155 7.92 -1.90 9.67
CA LYS A 155 7.85 -3.18 10.39
C LYS A 155 6.76 -3.16 11.47
N SER A 156 6.63 -2.08 12.24
CA SER A 156 5.57 -1.97 13.26
C SER A 156 4.18 -1.91 12.62
N SER A 157 4.01 -1.14 11.54
CA SER A 157 2.78 -1.07 10.75
C SER A 157 2.33 -2.45 10.27
N ILE A 158 3.26 -3.26 9.76
CA ILE A 158 2.94 -4.62 9.32
C ILE A 158 2.67 -5.54 10.51
N MET A 159 3.61 -5.64 11.46
CA MET A 159 3.57 -6.67 12.51
C MET A 159 2.57 -6.38 13.62
N ASP A 160 2.47 -5.12 14.04
CA ASP A 160 1.69 -4.71 15.21
C ASP A 160 0.30 -4.18 14.84
N ARG A 161 0.06 -3.87 13.56
CA ARG A 161 -1.27 -3.48 13.06
C ARG A 161 -1.84 -4.52 12.11
N LEU A 162 -1.26 -4.69 10.92
CA LEU A 162 -1.88 -5.50 9.87
C LEU A 162 -1.91 -6.99 10.19
N MET A 163 -0.84 -7.55 10.76
CA MET A 163 -0.77 -8.97 11.14
C MET A 163 -1.58 -9.31 12.40
N THR A 164 -2.21 -8.31 13.03
CA THR A 164 -3.14 -8.53 14.15
C THR A 164 -4.59 -8.76 13.69
N LEU A 165 -4.87 -8.49 12.41
CA LEU A 165 -6.16 -8.77 11.80
C LEU A 165 -6.40 -10.29 11.69
N PRO A 166 -7.66 -10.75 11.56
CA PRO A 166 -7.96 -12.16 11.36
C PRO A 166 -7.18 -12.75 10.17
N PRO A 167 -6.67 -14.00 10.27
CA PRO A 167 -5.90 -14.62 9.19
C PRO A 167 -6.64 -14.70 7.84
N GLU A 168 -7.97 -14.78 7.87
CA GLU A 168 -8.83 -14.80 6.70
C GLU A 168 -9.03 -13.42 6.05
N THR A 169 -8.59 -12.33 6.69
CA THR A 169 -8.70 -10.99 6.13
C THR A 169 -7.93 -10.92 4.82
N ARG A 170 -8.63 -10.51 3.76
CA ARG A 170 -8.07 -10.43 2.40
C ARG A 170 -7.25 -9.15 2.26
N ILE A 171 -6.03 -9.28 1.77
CA ILE A 171 -5.13 -8.16 1.50
C ILE A 171 -5.25 -7.78 0.04
N HIS A 172 -5.53 -6.51 -0.21
CA HIS A 172 -5.59 -5.89 -1.53
C HIS A 172 -4.46 -4.87 -1.65
N PRO A 173 -3.33 -5.23 -2.27
CA PRO A 173 -2.14 -4.39 -2.26
C PRO A 173 -2.18 -3.28 -3.31
N GLY A 174 -1.29 -2.31 -3.15
CA GLY A 174 -1.08 -1.21 -4.08
C GLY A 174 -0.52 -1.69 -5.41
N HIS A 175 0.21 -2.80 -5.42
CA HIS A 175 0.70 -3.43 -6.65
C HIS A 175 0.38 -4.91 -6.70
N ARG A 176 0.05 -5.40 -7.90
CA ARG A 176 -0.12 -6.83 -8.20
C ARG A 176 -1.23 -7.51 -7.40
N GLU A 177 -1.14 -8.83 -7.28
CA GLU A 177 -2.23 -9.73 -6.89
C GLU A 177 -2.54 -9.71 -5.39
N PRO A 178 -3.82 -9.91 -5.00
CA PRO A 178 -4.19 -10.02 -3.60
C PRO A 178 -3.67 -11.30 -2.92
N SER A 179 -3.67 -11.26 -1.59
CA SER A 179 -3.39 -12.39 -0.70
C SER A 179 -4.28 -12.33 0.56
N THR A 180 -3.86 -12.95 1.66
CA THR A 180 -4.52 -12.85 2.97
C THR A 180 -3.50 -12.63 4.07
N VAL A 181 -3.95 -12.11 5.21
CA VAL A 181 -3.10 -11.96 6.41
C VAL A 181 -2.45 -13.29 6.79
N GLY A 182 -3.20 -14.40 6.76
CA GLY A 182 -2.67 -15.73 7.05
C GLY A 182 -1.64 -16.22 6.03
N GLU A 183 -1.85 -15.97 4.73
CA GLU A 183 -0.87 -16.31 3.69
C GLU A 183 0.45 -15.57 3.89
N GLU A 184 0.40 -14.26 4.17
CA GLU A 184 1.59 -13.44 4.41
C GLU A 184 2.26 -13.82 5.73
N TRP A 185 1.49 -14.07 6.78
CA TRP A 185 2.02 -14.48 8.08
C TRP A 185 2.88 -15.74 7.99
N GLU A 186 2.45 -16.72 7.20
CA GLU A 186 3.14 -18.00 7.06
C GLU A 186 4.28 -17.98 6.04
N ASN A 187 4.14 -17.23 4.94
CA ASN A 187 5.00 -17.37 3.76
C ASN A 187 5.83 -16.13 3.41
N ASN A 188 5.49 -14.93 3.89
CA ASN A 188 6.21 -13.72 3.52
C ASN A 188 7.64 -13.76 4.10
N PRO A 189 8.71 -13.73 3.27
CA PRO A 189 10.08 -13.89 3.74
C PRO A 189 10.50 -12.88 4.81
N PHE A 190 10.04 -11.63 4.71
CA PHE A 190 10.34 -10.58 5.69
C PHE A 190 9.69 -10.90 7.04
N ILE A 191 8.39 -11.24 7.02
CA ILE A 191 7.65 -11.58 8.22
C ILE A 191 8.23 -12.83 8.89
N ARG A 192 8.64 -13.84 8.12
CA ARG A 192 9.27 -15.05 8.66
C ARG A 192 10.58 -14.74 9.39
N VAL A 193 11.44 -13.89 8.83
CA VAL A 193 12.65 -13.42 9.52
C VAL A 193 12.29 -12.59 10.76
N TRP A 194 11.32 -11.68 10.68
CA TRP A 194 10.88 -10.86 11.82
C TRP A 194 10.27 -11.69 12.96
N ARG A 195 9.66 -12.83 12.64
CA ARG A 195 9.16 -13.83 13.60
C ARG A 195 10.25 -14.76 14.13
N GLY A 196 11.48 -14.67 13.62
CA GLY A 196 12.60 -15.54 13.99
C GLY A 196 12.49 -16.98 13.46
N LEU A 197 11.67 -17.20 12.42
CA LEU A 197 11.52 -18.52 11.78
C LEU A 197 12.63 -18.79 10.78
N ASP A 198 13.11 -17.73 10.12
CA ASP A 198 14.25 -17.77 9.20
C ASP A 198 15.38 -16.86 9.73
N GLN A 199 16.62 -17.16 9.35
CA GLN A 199 17.80 -16.42 9.81
C GLN A 199 18.03 -15.16 8.98
N GLU A 200 18.53 -14.11 9.63
CA GLU A 200 19.12 -12.95 8.94
C GLU A 200 20.36 -13.39 8.14
N GLY A 201 20.49 -12.84 6.94
CA GLY A 201 21.69 -12.90 6.14
C GLY A 201 22.82 -12.05 6.72
N SER A 202 24.04 -12.31 6.26
CA SER A 202 25.25 -11.59 6.69
C SER A 202 26.20 -11.30 5.52
N GLU A 203 25.69 -11.35 4.29
CA GLU A 203 26.48 -11.19 3.08
C GLU A 203 26.82 -9.71 2.90
N PRO A 204 28.09 -9.32 2.67
CA PRO A 204 28.40 -7.93 2.35
C PRO A 204 27.88 -7.56 0.96
N CYS A 205 27.37 -6.34 0.82
CA CYS A 205 26.89 -5.82 -0.47
C CYS A 205 27.25 -4.34 -0.65
N GLU A 206 27.21 -3.87 -1.90
CA GLU A 206 27.29 -2.45 -2.24
C GLU A 206 25.94 -1.97 -2.73
N VAL A 207 25.47 -0.84 -2.21
CA VAL A 207 24.13 -0.30 -2.45
C VAL A 207 24.22 1.09 -3.06
N ASN A 208 23.45 1.32 -4.10
CA ASN A 208 23.34 2.63 -4.73
C ASN A 208 22.92 3.70 -3.69
N ASN A 209 23.58 4.86 -3.71
CA ASN A 209 23.41 5.98 -2.77
C ASN A 209 23.73 5.70 -1.27
N PHE A 210 23.97 4.46 -0.86
CA PHE A 210 24.27 4.11 0.54
C PHE A 210 25.67 3.50 0.75
N GLY A 211 26.33 3.01 -0.31
CA GLY A 211 27.65 2.38 -0.24
C GLY A 211 27.60 0.98 0.39
N SER A 212 28.64 0.64 1.14
CA SER A 212 28.78 -0.69 1.75
C SER A 212 27.71 -0.96 2.80
N ALA A 213 27.09 -2.14 2.73
CA ALA A 213 26.08 -2.60 3.67
C ALA A 213 26.19 -4.12 3.89
N THR A 214 25.36 -4.64 4.81
CA THR A 214 25.11 -6.08 4.96
C THR A 214 23.74 -6.41 4.38
N LEU A 215 23.67 -7.39 3.49
CA LEU A 215 22.43 -7.93 2.96
C LEU A 215 21.81 -8.89 3.98
N ILE A 216 20.73 -8.43 4.62
CA ILE A 216 19.98 -9.15 5.65
C ILE A 216 18.97 -10.10 5.02
N LEU A 217 18.30 -9.69 3.94
CA LEU A 217 17.38 -10.56 3.21
C LEU A 217 17.39 -10.21 1.73
N TRP A 218 17.39 -11.25 0.89
CA TRP A 218 17.18 -11.16 -0.55
C TRP A 218 16.01 -12.07 -0.92
N ALA A 219 14.88 -11.47 -1.26
CA ALA A 219 13.63 -12.18 -1.54
C ALA A 219 13.09 -11.82 -2.93
N PRO A 220 12.23 -12.65 -3.56
CA PRO A 220 11.46 -12.24 -4.73
C PRO A 220 10.61 -11.00 -4.42
N ASP A 221 10.43 -10.14 -5.42
CA ASP A 221 9.55 -8.97 -5.34
C ASP A 221 8.29 -9.13 -6.20
N TYR A 222 7.33 -8.22 -6.05
CA TYR A 222 6.04 -8.30 -6.76
C TYR A 222 6.17 -8.14 -8.28
N ASP A 223 7.21 -7.46 -8.75
CA ASP A 223 7.46 -7.15 -10.16
C ASP A 223 8.26 -8.25 -10.91
N GLY A 224 8.55 -9.36 -10.23
CA GLY A 224 9.37 -10.45 -10.75
C GLY A 224 10.88 -10.23 -10.61
N THR A 225 11.29 -9.13 -9.97
CA THR A 225 12.68 -8.89 -9.56
C THR A 225 12.88 -9.35 -8.10
N ASN A 226 13.69 -8.64 -7.33
CA ASN A 226 14.02 -8.95 -5.96
C ASN A 226 13.84 -7.74 -5.06
N LYS A 227 13.50 -7.99 -3.80
CA LYS A 227 13.53 -7.00 -2.72
C LYS A 227 14.70 -7.31 -1.80
N ALA A 228 15.37 -6.26 -1.35
CA ALA A 228 16.52 -6.36 -0.46
C ALA A 228 16.23 -5.64 0.86
N TRP A 229 16.42 -6.35 1.97
CA TRP A 229 16.61 -5.75 3.29
C TRP A 229 18.12 -5.65 3.53
N ILE A 230 18.61 -4.44 3.74
CA ILE A 230 20.01 -4.15 4.04
C ILE A 230 20.16 -3.53 5.43
N ARG A 231 21.32 -3.71 6.02
CA ARG A 231 21.76 -3.02 7.24
C ARG A 231 23.02 -2.23 6.96
N LEU A 232 22.96 -0.93 7.20
CA LEU A 232 24.07 0.00 7.02
C LEU A 232 25.12 -0.16 8.14
N PRO A 233 26.36 0.35 7.97
CA PRO A 233 27.43 0.20 8.97
C PRO A 233 27.13 0.84 10.34
N ASP A 234 26.22 1.81 10.40
CA ASP A 234 25.74 2.43 11.63
C ASP A 234 24.62 1.64 12.33
N GLY A 235 24.18 0.53 11.71
CA GLY A 235 23.11 -0.34 12.21
C GLY A 235 21.73 0.01 11.70
N GLU A 236 21.56 1.03 10.87
CA GLU A 236 20.26 1.38 10.28
C GLU A 236 19.80 0.31 9.28
N ASP A 237 18.56 -0.16 9.42
CA ASP A 237 17.93 -1.08 8.49
C ASP A 237 17.14 -0.33 7.41
N LYS A 238 17.23 -0.79 6.16
CA LYS A 238 16.46 -0.25 5.03
C LYS A 238 15.94 -1.36 4.13
N ILE A 239 14.77 -1.15 3.51
CA ILE A 239 14.24 -2.03 2.46
C ILE A 239 14.26 -1.30 1.13
N THR A 240 14.84 -1.94 0.11
CA THR A 240 15.01 -1.36 -1.21
C THR A 240 14.71 -2.37 -2.31
N GLY A 241 14.48 -1.89 -3.52
CA GLY A 241 14.44 -2.75 -4.69
C GLY A 241 15.82 -3.37 -4.93
N GLY A 242 15.85 -4.62 -5.38
CA GLY A 242 17.08 -5.35 -5.67
C GLY A 242 17.92 -4.69 -6.76
N SER A 243 17.29 -3.88 -7.62
CA SER A 243 17.96 -3.01 -8.60
C SER A 243 18.92 -1.98 -7.96
N GLN A 244 18.77 -1.68 -6.66
CA GLN A 244 19.69 -0.80 -5.94
C GLN A 244 20.93 -1.53 -5.41
N ILE A 245 21.00 -2.86 -5.48
CA ILE A 245 22.18 -3.62 -5.07
C ILE A 245 23.15 -3.72 -6.25
N LEU A 246 24.30 -3.06 -6.13
CA LEU A 246 25.33 -2.95 -7.17
C LEU A 246 26.21 -4.21 -7.23
N SER A 247 26.48 -4.82 -6.07
CA SER A 247 27.24 -6.07 -5.97
C SER A 247 26.92 -6.82 -4.68
N ARG A 248 27.26 -8.10 -4.69
CA ARG A 248 26.95 -9.12 -3.69
C ARG A 248 28.17 -10.02 -3.51
N GLY A 249 28.51 -10.33 -2.26
CA GLY A 249 29.76 -10.98 -1.83
C GLY A 249 29.74 -12.50 -1.81
#